data_AF-W9H6L4-F1
#
_entry.id   AF-W9H6L4-F1
#
_cell.length_a   1.000
_cell.length_b   1.000
_cell.length_c   1.000
_cell.angle_alpha   90.00
_cell.angle_beta   90.00
_cell.angle_gamma   90.00
#
_symmetry.space_group_name_H-M   'P 1'
#
loop_
_entity.id
_entity.type
_entity.pdbx_description
1 polymer ?
#
loop_
_entity_poly.entity_id
_entity_poly.type
_entity_poly.pdbx_seq_one_letter_code
_entity_poly.pdbx_strand_id
1 'polypeptide(L)'
;MMSQAQQESGLDTKARNRKSSATGPFQFIERTWLDLVKRHGSAYGLGDMAQKIKIVDGTPTVGDAATRKRILALREDPNLSAGMAARYLGEGKERLGKMLGRPASPIESRIAYVMGPSGAARLINAAEKTPKAIARDLLPAAAAANKNLFHDRSGHALTASDMLNRLTRRMAADERRFAELEGDTPGTQPTPAHSNTLLFAQMGEDGARDDGANEAEEGMMAPPPPREGHHG
;
A
#
# COMPACT_ATOMS: atom_id res chain seq x y z
N MET A 1 21.29 -4.04 21.80
CA MET A 1 20.50 -4.47 22.96
C MET A 1 19.20 -5.06 22.45
N MET A 2 19.10 -6.39 22.53
CA MET A 2 17.88 -7.14 22.25
C MET A 2 16.88 -6.81 23.36
N SER A 3 15.88 -5.97 23.08
CA SER A 3 15.02 -5.50 24.15
C SER A 3 14.06 -6.60 24.58
N GLN A 4 14.03 -6.84 25.88
CA GLN A 4 13.02 -7.59 26.65
C GLN A 4 11.55 -7.34 26.22
N ALA A 5 11.27 -6.30 25.41
CA ALA A 5 9.98 -6.04 24.78
C ALA A 5 9.40 -7.22 23.95
N GLN A 6 10.23 -8.18 23.51
CA GLN A 6 9.73 -9.40 22.84
C GLN A 6 9.11 -10.44 23.79
N GLN A 7 9.31 -10.34 25.12
CA GLN A 7 8.81 -11.35 26.07
C GLN A 7 7.44 -11.05 26.70
N GLU A 8 6.97 -9.81 26.74
CA GLU A 8 5.76 -9.47 27.51
C GLU A 8 4.59 -8.90 26.69
N SER A 9 4.76 -8.65 25.39
CA SER A 9 3.66 -8.13 24.57
C SER A 9 2.86 -9.27 23.94
N GLY A 10 1.60 -9.42 24.36
CA GLY A 10 0.62 -10.40 23.87
C GLY A 10 0.19 -10.23 22.41
N LEU A 11 1.15 -10.17 21.50
CA LEU A 11 0.93 -10.27 20.07
C LEU A 11 0.73 -11.76 19.73
N ASP A 12 -0.47 -12.14 19.30
CA ASP A 12 -0.63 -13.43 18.62
C ASP A 12 0.11 -13.35 17.29
N THR A 13 1.38 -13.77 17.31
CA THR A 13 2.26 -13.85 16.15
C THR A 13 1.72 -14.79 15.08
N LYS A 14 0.71 -15.61 15.42
CA LYS A 14 0.01 -16.53 14.52
C LYS A 14 -1.41 -16.08 14.18
N ALA A 15 -1.79 -14.84 14.51
CA ALA A 15 -3.12 -14.31 14.23
C ALA A 15 -3.47 -14.48 12.75
N ARG A 16 -4.51 -15.27 12.47
CA ARG A 16 -4.98 -15.60 11.12
C ARG A 16 -6.46 -15.30 10.98
N ASN A 17 -6.83 -14.52 9.98
CA ASN A 17 -8.22 -14.26 9.67
C ASN A 17 -8.83 -15.47 8.94
N ARG A 18 -9.99 -15.99 9.38
CA ARG A 18 -10.67 -17.12 8.73
C ARG A 18 -11.23 -16.78 7.33
N LYS A 19 -11.41 -15.49 7.02
CA LYS A 19 -12.00 -15.00 5.76
C LYS A 19 -10.96 -14.45 4.77
N SER A 20 -9.69 -14.41 5.13
CA SER A 20 -8.63 -13.90 4.25
C SER A 20 -7.31 -14.63 4.46
N SER A 21 -6.34 -14.38 3.57
CA SER A 21 -4.98 -14.90 3.75
C SER A 21 -4.14 -14.07 4.73
N ALA A 22 -4.72 -13.09 5.42
CA ALA A 22 -4.03 -12.23 6.38
C ALA A 22 -3.39 -13.05 7.51
N THR A 23 -2.10 -12.81 7.79
CA THR A 23 -1.33 -13.58 8.78
C THR A 23 -0.31 -12.67 9.48
N GLY A 24 -0.06 -12.94 10.76
CA GLY A 24 1.02 -12.32 11.54
C GLY A 24 0.67 -10.95 12.13
N PRO A 25 1.62 -10.29 12.83
CA PRO A 25 1.36 -9.06 13.58
C PRO A 25 0.86 -7.90 12.72
N PHE A 26 1.26 -7.88 11.45
CA PHE A 26 0.85 -6.86 10.48
C PHE A 26 -0.24 -7.35 9.51
N GLN A 27 -0.79 -8.55 9.72
CA GLN A 27 -1.91 -9.10 8.96
C GLN A 27 -1.70 -9.09 7.42
N PHE A 28 -0.47 -9.21 6.93
CA PHE A 28 -0.19 -9.23 5.50
C PHE A 28 -0.98 -10.33 4.79
N ILE A 29 -1.70 -10.00 3.71
CA ILE A 29 -2.18 -11.03 2.78
C ILE A 29 -1.04 -11.53 1.90
N GLU A 30 -1.26 -12.71 1.34
CA GLU A 30 -0.30 -13.38 0.49
C GLU A 30 0.19 -12.53 -0.68
N ARG A 31 -0.72 -11.94 -1.47
CA ARG A 31 -0.33 -11.18 -2.68
C ARG A 31 0.65 -10.05 -2.34
N THR A 32 0.32 -9.22 -1.37
CA THR A 32 1.19 -8.11 -0.95
C THR A 32 2.49 -8.60 -0.33
N TRP A 33 2.43 -9.70 0.43
CA TRP A 33 3.64 -10.26 1.02
C TRP A 33 4.62 -10.77 -0.02
N LEU A 34 4.14 -11.53 -1.01
CA LEU A 34 4.98 -12.03 -2.09
C LEU A 34 5.57 -10.88 -2.91
N ASP A 35 4.79 -9.82 -3.19
CA ASP A 35 5.29 -8.61 -3.84
C ASP A 35 6.41 -7.93 -3.02
N LEU A 36 6.20 -7.70 -1.72
CA LEU A 36 7.19 -7.08 -0.84
C LEU A 36 8.47 -7.91 -0.72
N VAL A 37 8.35 -9.24 -0.57
CA VAL A 37 9.52 -10.14 -0.55
C VAL A 37 10.23 -10.11 -1.90
N LYS A 38 9.50 -10.08 -3.02
CA LYS A 38 10.11 -9.99 -4.35
C LYS A 38 10.94 -8.72 -4.52
N ARG A 39 10.41 -7.57 -4.07
CA ARG A 39 11.04 -6.25 -4.28
C ARG A 39 12.10 -5.91 -3.24
N HIS A 40 11.93 -6.32 -1.98
CA HIS A 40 12.81 -5.93 -0.88
C HIS A 40 13.47 -7.09 -0.14
N GLY A 41 13.10 -8.34 -0.44
CA GLY A 41 13.60 -9.51 0.29
C GLY A 41 15.12 -9.56 0.38
N SER A 42 15.83 -9.18 -0.68
CA SER A 42 17.31 -9.13 -0.68
C SER A 42 17.89 -8.23 0.41
N ALA A 43 17.25 -7.09 0.73
CA ALA A 43 17.68 -6.20 1.81
C ALA A 43 17.51 -6.81 3.21
N TYR A 44 16.71 -7.87 3.32
CA TYR A 44 16.47 -8.63 4.53
C TYR A 44 17.11 -10.03 4.49
N GLY A 45 18.06 -10.27 3.58
CA GLY A 45 18.75 -11.56 3.45
C GLY A 45 17.92 -12.66 2.78
N LEU A 46 16.79 -12.32 2.16
CA LEU A 46 15.87 -13.25 1.48
C LEU A 46 16.07 -13.29 -0.04
N GLY A 47 17.25 -12.93 -0.54
CA GLY A 47 17.52 -12.80 -1.99
C GLY A 47 17.16 -14.06 -2.78
N ASP A 48 17.57 -15.23 -2.29
CA ASP A 48 17.27 -16.52 -2.93
C ASP A 48 15.77 -16.84 -2.96
N MET A 49 15.03 -16.42 -1.94
CA MET A 49 13.58 -16.59 -1.90
C MET A 49 12.89 -15.59 -2.82
N ALA A 50 13.34 -14.33 -2.84
CA ALA A 50 12.82 -13.27 -3.69
C ALA A 50 12.96 -13.61 -5.19
N GLN A 51 14.08 -14.23 -5.59
CA GLN A 51 14.29 -14.67 -6.97
C GLN A 51 13.31 -15.76 -7.42
N LYS A 52 12.78 -16.57 -6.50
CA LYS A 52 11.81 -17.63 -6.78
C LYS A 52 10.37 -17.11 -6.96
N ILE A 53 10.13 -15.83 -6.66
CA ILE A 53 8.85 -15.16 -6.88
C ILE A 53 8.85 -14.58 -8.30
N LYS A 54 7.86 -14.97 -9.11
CA LYS A 54 7.66 -14.49 -10.48
C LYS A 54 6.39 -13.65 -10.55
N ILE A 55 6.38 -12.67 -11.44
CA ILE A 55 5.15 -11.94 -11.79
C ILE A 55 4.53 -12.64 -13.00
N VAL A 56 3.29 -13.09 -12.86
CA VAL A 56 2.48 -13.69 -13.93
C VAL A 56 1.18 -12.90 -13.97
N ASP A 57 0.88 -12.26 -15.10
CA ASP A 57 -0.31 -11.41 -15.28
C ASP A 57 -0.48 -10.37 -14.16
N GLY A 58 0.61 -9.67 -13.81
CA GLY A 58 0.61 -8.67 -12.74
C GLY A 58 0.45 -9.23 -11.31
N THR A 59 0.51 -10.56 -11.15
CA THR A 59 0.34 -11.23 -9.86
C THR A 59 1.63 -11.93 -9.43
N PRO A 60 2.14 -11.66 -8.21
CA PRO A 60 3.29 -12.38 -7.67
C PRO A 60 2.91 -13.83 -7.33
N THR A 61 3.66 -14.77 -7.90
CA THR A 61 3.44 -16.21 -7.79
C THR A 61 4.75 -16.94 -7.48
N VAL A 62 4.63 -18.12 -6.87
CA VAL A 62 5.77 -19.01 -6.57
C VAL A 62 5.42 -20.40 -7.07
N GLY A 63 6.19 -20.91 -8.02
CA GLY A 63 5.87 -22.18 -8.68
C GLY A 63 5.99 -23.40 -7.77
N ASP A 64 7.01 -23.43 -6.89
CA ASP A 64 7.20 -24.51 -5.93
C ASP A 64 6.36 -24.29 -4.65
N ALA A 65 5.46 -25.21 -4.35
CA ALA A 65 4.55 -25.13 -3.21
C ALA A 65 5.28 -25.10 -1.86
N ALA A 66 6.37 -25.85 -1.72
CA ALA A 66 7.16 -25.88 -0.48
C ALA A 66 7.86 -24.53 -0.24
N THR A 67 8.45 -23.96 -1.28
CA THR A 67 9.04 -22.61 -1.25
C THR A 67 7.98 -21.55 -0.96
N ARG A 68 6.82 -21.62 -1.61
CA ARG A 68 5.71 -20.69 -1.35
C ARG A 68 5.32 -20.72 0.12
N LYS A 69 5.15 -21.92 0.70
CA LYS A 69 4.82 -22.09 2.12
C LYS A 69 5.88 -21.45 3.03
N ARG A 70 7.17 -21.67 2.74
CA ARG A 70 8.28 -21.05 3.50
C ARG A 70 8.23 -19.53 3.44
N ILE A 71 8.06 -18.95 2.24
CA ILE A 71 7.97 -17.49 2.07
C ILE A 71 6.79 -16.93 2.86
N LEU A 72 5.62 -17.57 2.80
CA LEU A 72 4.42 -17.07 3.46
C LEU A 72 4.47 -17.17 4.98
N ALA A 73 5.21 -18.14 5.54
CA ALA A 73 5.42 -18.29 6.98
C ALA A 73 6.23 -17.14 7.57
N LEU A 74 7.08 -16.48 6.78
CA LEU A 74 7.88 -15.33 7.21
C LEU A 74 7.02 -14.13 7.67
N ARG A 75 5.72 -14.10 7.36
CA ARG A 75 4.78 -13.10 7.91
C ARG A 75 4.59 -13.19 9.42
N GLU A 76 4.91 -14.33 10.02
CA GLU A 76 4.82 -14.54 11.45
C GLU A 76 6.06 -13.99 12.19
N ASP A 77 7.16 -13.70 11.47
CA ASP A 77 8.34 -13.04 12.04
C ASP A 77 8.01 -11.55 12.30
N PRO A 78 7.99 -11.10 13.57
CA PRO A 78 7.60 -9.74 13.92
C PRO A 78 8.61 -8.69 13.42
N ASN A 79 9.91 -9.01 13.41
CA ASN A 79 10.96 -8.06 13.02
C ASN A 79 10.96 -7.85 11.51
N LEU A 80 10.90 -8.95 10.75
CA LEU A 80 10.82 -8.89 9.30
C LEU A 80 9.51 -8.21 8.86
N SER A 81 8.39 -8.57 9.48
CA SER A 81 7.09 -7.98 9.15
C SER A 81 7.04 -6.50 9.48
N ALA A 82 7.65 -6.05 10.58
CA ALA A 82 7.77 -4.64 10.90
C ALA A 82 8.61 -3.88 9.85
N GLY A 83 9.76 -4.46 9.45
CA GLY A 83 10.60 -3.89 8.40
C GLY A 83 9.85 -3.76 7.06
N MET A 84 9.16 -4.81 6.64
CA MET A 84 8.35 -4.82 5.42
C MET A 84 7.18 -3.83 5.49
N ALA A 85 6.54 -3.68 6.64
CA ALA A 85 5.48 -2.70 6.84
C ALA A 85 6.02 -1.27 6.74
N ALA A 86 7.18 -0.98 7.33
CA ALA A 86 7.82 0.33 7.22
C ALA A 86 8.16 0.67 5.76
N ARG A 87 8.69 -0.30 5.00
CA ARG A 87 8.94 -0.13 3.55
C ARG A 87 7.66 0.16 2.79
N TYR A 88 6.64 -0.66 2.99
CA TYR A 88 5.35 -0.51 2.33
C TYR A 88 4.70 0.86 2.58
N LEU A 89 4.74 1.33 3.84
CA LEU A 89 4.25 2.66 4.22
C LEU A 89 5.06 3.78 3.59
N GLY A 90 6.39 3.66 3.59
CA GLY A 90 7.30 4.61 2.94
C GLY A 90 7.01 4.77 1.46
N GLU A 91 6.87 3.65 0.73
CA GLU A 91 6.53 3.66 -0.69
C GLU A 91 5.15 4.26 -0.96
N GLY A 92 4.16 3.96 -0.10
CA GLY A 92 2.83 4.56 -0.18
C GLY A 92 2.88 6.09 -0.07
N LYS A 93 3.67 6.59 0.89
CA LYS A 93 3.90 8.03 1.09
C LYS A 93 4.62 8.67 -0.09
N GLU A 94 5.66 8.04 -0.62
CA GLU A 94 6.41 8.53 -1.77
C GLU A 94 5.54 8.57 -3.04
N ARG A 95 4.79 7.50 -3.32
CA ARG A 95 3.83 7.47 -4.44
C ARG A 95 2.79 8.58 -4.31
N LEU A 96 2.21 8.74 -3.13
CA LEU A 96 1.27 9.85 -2.89
C LEU A 96 1.94 11.20 -3.16
N GLY A 97 3.15 11.42 -2.65
CA GLY A 97 3.86 12.68 -2.86
C GLY A 97 4.14 12.98 -4.34
N LYS A 98 4.52 11.97 -5.13
CA LYS A 98 4.67 12.09 -6.58
C LYS A 98 3.36 12.49 -7.26
N MET A 99 2.24 11.87 -6.88
CA MET A 99 0.92 12.18 -7.44
C MET A 99 0.40 13.56 -7.04
N LEU A 100 0.81 14.09 -5.89
CA LEU A 100 0.49 15.43 -5.42
C LEU A 100 1.43 16.52 -5.97
N GLY A 101 2.58 16.14 -6.54
CA GLY A 101 3.64 17.09 -6.91
C GLY A 101 4.32 17.77 -5.72
N ARG A 102 4.11 17.27 -4.49
CA ARG A 102 4.70 17.77 -3.25
C ARG A 102 4.83 16.64 -2.22
N PRO A 103 5.73 16.74 -1.22
CA PRO A 103 5.78 15.77 -0.13
C PRO A 103 4.42 15.59 0.54
N ALA A 104 4.01 14.33 0.72
CA ALA A 104 2.80 14.00 1.46
C ALA A 104 3.00 14.23 2.97
N SER A 105 2.03 14.90 3.61
CA SER A 105 2.01 15.04 5.06
C SER A 105 1.77 13.68 5.77
N PRO A 106 2.07 13.57 7.07
CA PRO A 106 1.78 12.36 7.84
C PRO A 106 0.29 11.97 7.78
N ILE A 107 -0.61 12.95 7.88
CA ILE A 107 -2.07 12.72 7.81
C ILE A 107 -2.47 12.22 6.42
N GLU A 108 -2.00 12.86 5.34
CA GLU A 108 -2.29 12.42 3.96
C GLU A 108 -1.75 11.00 3.71
N SER A 109 -0.58 10.68 4.26
CA SER A 109 0.00 9.33 4.19
C SER A 109 -0.90 8.30 4.88
N ARG A 110 -1.51 8.63 6.03
CA ARG A 110 -2.51 7.77 6.69
C ARG A 110 -3.82 7.69 5.92
N ILE A 111 -4.22 8.75 5.22
CA ILE A 111 -5.39 8.70 4.34
C ILE A 111 -5.12 7.74 3.17
N ALA A 112 -3.95 7.86 2.52
CA ALA A 112 -3.51 6.93 1.48
C ALA A 112 -3.36 5.49 1.99
N TYR A 113 -3.03 5.31 3.28
CA TYR A 113 -3.03 3.99 3.89
C TYR A 113 -4.42 3.33 3.88
N VAL A 114 -5.49 4.10 4.02
CA VAL A 114 -6.87 3.57 4.08
C VAL A 114 -7.44 3.31 2.68
N MET A 115 -7.19 4.19 1.72
CA MET A 115 -7.85 4.15 0.40
C MET A 115 -6.90 3.98 -0.80
N GLY A 116 -5.63 3.71 -0.52
CA GLY A 116 -4.56 3.66 -1.52
C GLY A 116 -4.03 5.06 -1.92
N PRO A 117 -2.77 5.16 -2.39
CA PRO A 117 -2.18 6.42 -2.84
C PRO A 117 -2.98 7.12 -3.95
N SER A 118 -3.46 6.35 -4.93
CA SER A 118 -4.24 6.90 -6.06
C SER A 118 -5.59 7.46 -5.62
N GLY A 119 -6.30 6.75 -4.73
CA GLY A 119 -7.58 7.20 -4.19
C GLY A 119 -7.41 8.47 -3.35
N ALA A 120 -6.38 8.49 -2.50
CA ALA A 120 -6.05 9.66 -1.70
C ALA A 120 -5.66 10.86 -2.56
N ALA A 121 -4.78 10.68 -3.55
CA ALA A 121 -4.38 11.75 -4.47
C ALA A 121 -5.59 12.33 -5.21
N ARG A 122 -6.49 11.48 -5.72
CA ARG A 122 -7.72 11.92 -6.39
C ARG A 122 -8.62 12.73 -5.46
N LEU A 123 -8.82 12.27 -4.23
CA LEU A 123 -9.62 12.98 -3.22
C LEU A 123 -9.00 14.33 -2.84
N ILE A 124 -7.69 14.37 -2.57
CA ILE A 124 -6.97 15.59 -2.18
C ILE A 124 -7.03 16.62 -3.32
N ASN A 125 -6.69 16.21 -4.54
CA ASN A 125 -6.75 17.09 -5.71
C ASN A 125 -8.18 17.61 -5.97
N ALA A 126 -9.20 16.76 -5.79
CA ALA A 126 -10.60 17.17 -5.94
C ALA A 126 -11.06 18.11 -4.83
N ALA A 127 -10.61 17.92 -3.59
CA ALA A 127 -10.91 18.84 -2.49
C ALA A 127 -10.31 20.24 -2.72
N GLU A 128 -9.16 20.31 -3.38
CA GLU A 128 -8.51 21.58 -3.76
C GLU A 128 -9.18 22.24 -4.99
N LYS A 129 -9.44 21.47 -6.05
CA LYS A 129 -9.88 22.02 -7.36
C LYS A 129 -11.39 22.05 -7.53
N THR A 130 -12.10 21.07 -6.99
CA THR A 130 -13.55 20.86 -7.17
C THR A 130 -14.19 20.46 -5.84
N PRO A 131 -14.15 21.32 -4.80
CA PRO A 131 -14.46 20.92 -3.42
C PRO A 131 -15.85 20.34 -3.21
N LYS A 132 -16.83 20.74 -4.06
CA LYS A 132 -18.23 20.30 -4.01
C LYS A 132 -18.50 19.00 -4.78
N ALA A 133 -17.51 18.44 -5.48
CA ALA A 133 -17.66 17.16 -6.17
C ALA A 133 -18.01 16.05 -5.18
N ILE A 134 -18.89 15.14 -5.57
CA ILE A 134 -19.36 14.06 -4.70
C ILE A 134 -18.28 12.97 -4.58
N ALA A 135 -17.86 12.67 -3.36
CA ALA A 135 -16.68 11.83 -3.12
C ALA A 135 -16.86 10.37 -3.56
N ARG A 136 -18.08 9.83 -3.46
CA ARG A 136 -18.37 8.45 -3.93
C ARG A 136 -18.28 8.31 -5.44
N ASP A 137 -18.48 9.40 -6.18
CA ASP A 137 -18.41 9.40 -7.65
C ASP A 137 -16.93 9.47 -8.10
N LEU A 138 -16.06 10.08 -7.28
CA LEU A 138 -14.61 10.09 -7.48
C LEU A 138 -13.96 8.73 -7.17
N LEU A 139 -14.49 8.01 -6.18
CA LEU A 139 -13.93 6.77 -5.63
C LEU A 139 -14.98 5.65 -5.52
N PRO A 140 -15.55 5.17 -6.65
CA PRO A 140 -16.70 4.27 -6.64
C PRO A 140 -16.42 2.91 -5.98
N ALA A 141 -15.26 2.30 -6.22
CA ALA A 141 -14.87 1.02 -5.61
C ALA A 141 -14.72 1.13 -4.09
N ALA A 142 -14.06 2.19 -3.61
CA ALA A 142 -13.92 2.44 -2.17
C ALA A 142 -15.28 2.74 -1.52
N ALA A 143 -16.17 3.45 -2.21
CA ALA A 143 -17.52 3.75 -1.73
C ALA A 143 -18.41 2.52 -1.65
N ALA A 144 -18.28 1.59 -2.59
CA ALA A 144 -19.00 0.32 -2.56
C ALA A 144 -18.65 -0.50 -1.31
N ALA A 145 -17.36 -0.60 -0.96
CA ALA A 145 -16.94 -1.38 0.21
C ALA A 145 -17.12 -0.63 1.54
N ASN A 146 -17.15 0.71 1.53
CA ASN A 146 -17.16 1.53 2.74
C ASN A 146 -18.28 2.58 2.75
N LYS A 147 -19.53 2.17 2.49
CA LYS A 147 -20.68 3.10 2.33
C LYS A 147 -20.78 4.19 3.42
N ASN A 148 -20.60 3.82 4.69
CA ASN A 148 -20.68 4.73 5.85
C ASN A 148 -19.59 5.81 5.87
N LEU A 149 -18.47 5.59 5.16
CA LEU A 149 -17.38 6.55 5.07
C LEU A 149 -17.72 7.69 4.11
N PHE A 150 -18.54 7.40 3.09
CA PHE A 150 -18.90 8.31 2.01
C PHE A 150 -20.21 9.06 2.23
N HIS A 151 -20.92 8.78 3.33
CA HIS A 151 -22.16 9.47 3.69
C HIS A 151 -22.07 10.09 5.09
N ASP A 152 -22.80 11.17 5.30
CA ASP A 152 -23.00 11.76 6.63
C ASP A 152 -23.98 10.91 7.48
N ARG A 153 -24.26 11.37 8.71
CA ARG A 153 -25.20 10.67 9.62
C ARG A 153 -26.65 10.71 9.14
N SER A 154 -27.00 11.65 8.28
CA SER A 154 -28.33 11.82 7.69
C SER A 154 -28.47 11.01 6.38
N GLY A 155 -27.40 10.37 5.91
CA GLY A 155 -27.37 9.58 4.68
C GLY A 155 -27.01 10.39 3.42
N HIS A 156 -26.66 11.66 3.54
CA HIS A 156 -26.24 12.46 2.38
C HIS A 156 -24.81 12.13 1.97
N ALA A 157 -24.57 12.09 0.66
CA ALA A 157 -23.23 11.86 0.12
C ALA A 157 -22.29 13.03 0.48
N LEU A 158 -21.11 12.71 0.97
CA LEU A 158 -20.09 13.71 1.30
C LEU A 158 -19.47 14.30 0.03
N THR A 159 -19.19 15.60 0.06
CA THR A 159 -18.34 16.24 -0.95
C THR A 159 -16.87 15.83 -0.75
N ALA A 160 -16.03 16.08 -1.74
CA ALA A 160 -14.59 15.83 -1.68
C ALA A 160 -13.96 16.57 -0.48
N SER A 161 -14.34 17.83 -0.28
CA SER A 161 -13.86 18.63 0.86
C SER A 161 -14.36 18.08 2.19
N ASP A 162 -15.65 17.72 2.29
CA ASP A 162 -16.22 17.16 3.53
C ASP A 162 -15.55 15.84 3.93
N MET A 163 -15.33 14.96 2.94
CA MET A 163 -14.69 13.68 3.18
C MET A 163 -13.23 13.85 3.60
N LEU A 164 -12.46 14.70 2.90
CA LEU A 164 -11.07 14.97 3.26
C LEU A 164 -10.99 15.56 4.69
N ASN A 165 -11.82 16.55 5.00
CA ASN A 165 -11.88 17.16 6.32
C ASN A 165 -12.25 16.15 7.42
N ARG A 166 -13.21 15.26 7.15
CA ARG A 166 -13.62 14.20 8.07
C ARG A 166 -12.47 13.24 8.35
N LEU A 167 -11.76 12.81 7.30
CA LEU A 167 -10.63 11.90 7.42
C LEU A 167 -9.46 12.55 8.16
N THR A 168 -9.10 13.79 7.81
CA THR A 168 -8.07 14.55 8.50
C THR A 168 -8.36 14.66 9.99
N ARG A 169 -9.59 15.05 10.37
CA ARG A 169 -9.99 15.13 11.79
C ARG A 169 -9.91 13.79 12.49
N ARG A 170 -10.37 12.71 11.84
CA ARG A 170 -10.31 11.36 12.39
C ARG A 170 -8.86 10.92 12.64
N MET A 171 -8.00 11.06 11.63
CA MET A 171 -6.60 10.63 11.71
C MET A 171 -5.81 11.46 12.73
N ALA A 172 -6.09 12.76 12.85
CA ALA A 172 -5.48 13.61 13.87
C ALA A 172 -5.94 13.25 15.29
N ALA A 173 -7.21 12.87 15.47
CA ALA A 173 -7.73 12.40 16.75
C ALA A 173 -7.14 11.04 17.14
N ASP A 174 -7.04 10.12 16.17
CA ASP A 174 -6.41 8.81 16.36
C ASP A 174 -4.93 9.01 16.78
N GLU A 175 -4.18 9.89 16.12
CA GLU A 175 -2.80 10.21 16.49
C GLU A 175 -2.63 10.73 17.91
N ARG A 176 -3.49 11.66 18.34
CA ARG A 176 -3.46 12.18 19.72
C ARG A 176 -3.74 11.09 20.74
N ARG A 177 -4.74 10.24 20.47
CA ARG A 177 -5.04 9.09 21.33
C ARG A 177 -3.87 8.12 21.44
N PHE A 178 -3.18 7.85 20.33
CA PHE A 178 -1.98 6.99 20.37
C PHE A 178 -0.83 7.65 21.15
N ALA A 179 -0.59 8.96 20.96
CA ALA A 179 0.43 9.69 21.70
C ALA A 179 0.13 9.77 23.21
N GLU A 180 -1.15 9.90 23.60
CA GLU A 180 -1.59 9.88 24.99
C GLU A 180 -1.37 8.50 25.63
N LEU A 181 -1.62 7.42 24.89
CA LEU A 181 -1.33 6.05 25.33
C LEU A 181 0.18 5.76 25.44
N GLU A 182 1.00 6.41 24.60
CA GLU A 182 2.48 6.35 24.68
C GLU A 182 3.03 7.17 25.86
N GLY A 183 2.41 8.31 26.19
CA GLY A 183 2.82 9.15 27.32
C GLY A 183 2.61 8.52 28.69
N ASP A 184 1.68 7.56 28.81
CA ASP A 184 1.33 6.86 30.05
C ASP A 184 2.01 5.48 30.18
N THR A 185 2.85 5.08 29.20
CA THR A 185 3.49 3.75 29.18
C THR A 185 4.96 3.80 28.74
N PRO A 186 5.95 3.42 29.57
CA PRO A 186 7.33 3.30 29.10
C PRO A 186 7.47 2.08 28.17
N GLY A 187 7.73 2.31 26.88
CA GLY A 187 8.45 1.35 26.03
C GLY A 187 7.67 0.51 25.00
N THR A 188 6.50 0.95 24.50
CA THR A 188 5.82 0.24 23.39
C THR A 188 5.62 1.14 22.18
N GLN A 189 6.23 0.79 21.05
CA GLN A 189 5.86 1.33 19.73
C GLN A 189 4.56 0.66 19.26
N PRO A 190 3.46 1.39 19.01
CA PRO A 190 2.22 0.79 18.57
C PRO A 190 2.24 0.51 17.07
N THR A 191 1.79 -0.68 16.67
CA THR A 191 1.39 -0.97 15.29
C THR A 191 -0.11 -1.25 15.25
N PRO A 192 -0.89 -0.57 14.39
CA PRO A 192 -2.34 -0.70 14.36
C PRO A 192 -2.76 -2.01 13.67
N ALA A 193 -2.78 -3.12 14.40
CA ALA A 193 -3.13 -4.45 13.88
C ALA A 193 -4.60 -4.56 13.39
N HIS A 194 -5.51 -3.71 13.84
CA HIS A 194 -6.93 -3.77 13.46
C HIS A 194 -7.25 -3.12 12.10
N SER A 195 -6.42 -2.18 11.63
CA SER A 195 -6.66 -1.47 10.36
C SER A 195 -6.20 -2.27 9.12
N ASN A 196 -5.34 -3.27 9.30
CA ASN A 196 -4.67 -3.97 8.20
C ASN A 196 -5.60 -4.96 7.47
N THR A 197 -6.65 -5.43 8.12
CA THR A 197 -7.61 -6.38 7.51
C THR A 197 -8.41 -5.75 6.36
N LEU A 198 -8.79 -4.47 6.48
CA LEU A 198 -9.56 -3.75 5.45
C LEU A 198 -8.68 -3.42 4.23
N LEU A 199 -7.41 -3.06 4.44
CA LEU A 199 -6.44 -2.73 3.40
C LEU A 199 -6.23 -3.89 2.41
N PHE A 200 -6.03 -5.10 2.92
CA PHE A 200 -5.69 -6.23 2.07
C PHE A 200 -6.89 -6.85 1.35
N ALA A 201 -8.08 -6.79 1.96
CA ALA A 201 -9.32 -7.18 1.27
C ALA A 201 -9.60 -6.27 0.06
N GLN A 202 -9.22 -5.00 0.14
CA GLN A 202 -9.48 -3.99 -0.89
C GLN A 202 -8.42 -4.01 -2.02
N MET A 203 -7.15 -4.31 -1.71
CA MET A 203 -6.08 -4.45 -2.71
C MET A 203 -6.15 -5.72 -3.57
N GLY A 204 -7.02 -6.68 -3.23
CA GLY A 204 -7.28 -7.85 -4.07
C GLY A 204 -7.90 -7.50 -5.43
N GLU A 205 -8.54 -6.33 -5.54
CA GLU A 205 -9.28 -5.92 -6.75
C GLU A 205 -8.60 -4.78 -7.55
N ASP A 206 -7.87 -3.86 -6.92
CA ASP A 206 -7.31 -2.67 -7.59
C ASP A 206 -5.81 -2.76 -7.96
N GLY A 207 -5.09 -3.81 -7.55
CA GLY A 207 -3.64 -3.94 -7.78
C GLY A 207 -3.21 -4.29 -9.21
N ALA A 208 -4.09 -4.15 -10.20
CA ALA A 208 -3.85 -4.54 -11.60
C ALA A 208 -4.38 -3.50 -12.58
N ARG A 209 -4.03 -2.21 -12.38
CA ARG A 209 -3.98 -1.20 -13.44
C ARG A 209 -2.91 -0.17 -13.08
N ASP A 210 -1.66 -0.60 -13.14
CA ASP A 210 -0.58 0.32 -13.50
C ASP A 210 -0.23 -0.03 -14.94
N ASP A 211 -0.94 0.61 -15.88
CA ASP A 211 -0.55 0.64 -17.28
C ASP A 211 0.74 1.46 -17.34
N GLY A 212 1.85 0.80 -17.02
CA GLY A 212 3.17 1.25 -17.38
C GLY A 212 3.23 1.30 -18.89
N ALA A 213 2.97 2.49 -19.43
CA ALA A 213 3.18 2.84 -20.82
C ALA A 213 4.56 2.34 -21.23
N ASN A 214 4.55 1.39 -22.15
CA ASN A 214 5.69 0.98 -22.93
C ASN A 214 6.10 2.19 -23.78
N GLU A 215 7.02 3.02 -23.28
CA GLU A 215 7.76 3.92 -24.15
C GLU A 215 8.64 3.05 -25.03
N ALA A 216 8.24 3.00 -26.31
CA ALA A 216 8.97 2.35 -27.37
C ALA A 216 10.41 2.85 -27.39
N GLU A 217 11.37 1.92 -27.41
CA GLU A 217 12.68 2.22 -27.97
C GLU A 217 12.48 2.52 -29.46
N GLU A 218 12.43 3.81 -29.79
CA GLU A 218 12.54 4.30 -31.15
C GLU A 218 13.88 3.84 -31.73
N GLY A 219 13.78 3.09 -32.83
CA GLY A 219 14.90 2.59 -33.59
C GLY A 219 15.85 3.70 -34.00
N MET A 220 17.12 3.54 -33.64
CA MET A 220 18.23 4.26 -34.23
C MET A 220 18.32 3.87 -35.72
N MET A 221 17.63 4.62 -36.57
CA MET A 221 17.65 4.45 -38.02
C MET A 221 18.98 4.94 -38.56
N ALA A 222 19.86 4.02 -38.95
CA ALA A 222 21.06 4.33 -39.71
C ALA A 222 20.67 4.93 -41.08
N PRO A 223 21.34 6.00 -41.56
CA PRO A 223 21.04 6.58 -42.86
C PRO A 223 21.50 5.64 -44.00
N PRO A 224 20.73 5.54 -45.10
CA PRO A 224 21.13 4.74 -46.26
C PRO A 224 22.29 5.40 -47.02
N PRO A 225 23.16 4.61 -47.69
CA PRO A 225 24.23 5.15 -48.52
C PRO A 225 23.68 5.84 -49.79
N PRO A 226 24.44 6.79 -50.37
CA PRO A 226 23.99 7.56 -51.53
C PRO A 226 23.88 6.67 -52.79
N ARG A 227 22.85 6.93 -53.58
CA ARG A 227 22.61 6.30 -54.88
C ARG A 227 23.64 6.80 -55.89
N GLU A 228 24.52 5.93 -56.35
CA GLU A 228 25.23 6.14 -57.61
C GLU A 228 24.25 5.98 -58.76
N GLY A 229 24.13 7.04 -59.56
CA GLY A 229 23.53 6.97 -60.88
C GLY A 229 24.54 7.48 -61.90
N HIS A 230 24.88 6.67 -62.89
CA HIS A 230 25.18 7.03 -64.28
C HIS A 230 25.53 5.74 -65.04
N HIS A 231 24.75 5.37 -66.05
CA HIS A 231 25.04 5.61 -67.48
C HIS A 231 26.17 4.71 -68.03
N GLY A 232 25.84 3.91 -69.04
CA GLY A 232 26.78 3.20 -69.90
C GLY A 232 26.36 1.77 -70.16
#